data_AF-A0A0D0IV99-F1
#
_entry.id   AF-A0A0D0IV99-F1
#
_cell.length_a   1.000
_cell.length_b   1.000
_cell.length_c   1.000
_cell.angle_alpha   90.00
_cell.angle_beta   90.00
_cell.angle_gamma   90.00
#
_symmetry.space_group_name_H-M   'P 1'
#
loop_
_entity.id
_entity.type
_entity.pdbx_description
1 polymer ?
#
loop_
_entity_poly.entity_id
_entity_poly.type
_entity_poly.pdbx_seq_one_letter_code
_entity_poly.pdbx_strand_id
1 'polypeptide(L)'
;MALYSIENDTCLGITHSGGAVNVESEGYVELSDEEVAKIVDLIRQKGTTDIEELEQEEKYPDIYEKLREAYHDMAYNAEELHWLWEGYNNGYFEYDTDELMAYCEENCGFNFEFDEEDYTEDGELDEDALEEDKTEAFNDWLDDYVAGLEDSEVKDFFYNHMNAGLELEDVEYSVEIPEAIIKLAEKKD
;
A
#
# COMPACT_ATOMS: atom_id res chain seq x y z
N MET A 1 19.15 15.78 -9.12
CA MET A 1 17.81 15.18 -9.22
C MET A 1 17.13 15.40 -7.89
N ALA A 2 15.84 15.70 -7.92
CA ALA A 2 15.03 16.00 -6.76
C ALA A 2 13.76 15.14 -6.81
N LEU A 3 13.33 14.73 -5.63
CA LEU A 3 12.12 13.95 -5.43
C LEU A 3 10.96 14.93 -5.16
N TYR A 4 9.88 14.78 -5.91
CA TYR A 4 8.67 15.59 -5.75
C TYR A 4 7.53 14.67 -5.33
N SER A 5 6.85 15.02 -4.24
CA SER A 5 5.65 14.31 -3.82
C SER A 5 4.54 14.50 -4.83
N ILE A 6 3.79 13.42 -5.06
CA ILE A 6 2.53 13.39 -5.78
C ILE A 6 1.49 12.79 -4.85
N GLU A 7 0.29 13.36 -4.89
CA GLU A 7 -0.82 12.98 -4.04
C GLU A 7 -2.06 12.94 -4.94
N ASN A 8 -2.91 11.93 -4.80
CA ASN A 8 -4.17 11.83 -5.54
C ASN A 8 -5.22 11.06 -4.74
N ASP A 9 -6.49 11.38 -4.96
CA ASP A 9 -7.61 10.56 -4.51
C ASP A 9 -7.84 9.44 -5.54
N THR A 10 -7.37 8.22 -5.24
CA THR A 10 -7.56 7.07 -6.13
C THR A 10 -8.93 6.44 -5.88
N CYS A 11 -9.77 6.39 -6.91
CA CYS A 11 -11.06 5.71 -6.89
C CYS A 11 -10.87 4.22 -7.17
N LEU A 12 -11.12 3.37 -6.18
CA LEU A 12 -11.03 1.90 -6.25
C LEU A 12 -12.34 1.24 -6.70
N GLY A 13 -13.29 2.03 -7.19
CA GLY A 13 -14.58 1.56 -7.69
C GLY A 13 -15.75 1.84 -6.74
N ILE A 14 -16.82 1.05 -6.85
CA ILE A 14 -18.09 1.27 -6.15
C ILE A 14 -18.41 0.07 -5.26
N THR A 15 -18.67 0.31 -3.98
CA THR A 15 -19.08 -0.72 -3.02
C THR A 15 -20.44 -1.32 -3.39
N HIS A 16 -20.75 -2.50 -2.84
CA HIS A 16 -22.09 -3.10 -2.93
C HIS A 16 -23.22 -2.20 -2.39
N SER A 17 -22.91 -1.21 -1.55
CA SER A 17 -23.86 -0.19 -1.04
C SER A 17 -23.96 1.06 -1.92
N GLY A 18 -23.23 1.12 -3.04
CA GLY A 18 -23.31 2.20 -4.03
C GLY A 18 -22.44 3.43 -3.72
N GLY A 19 -21.54 3.35 -2.74
CA GLY A 19 -20.56 4.41 -2.46
C GLY A 19 -19.26 4.18 -3.23
N ALA A 20 -18.62 5.25 -3.71
CA ALA A 20 -17.26 5.14 -4.23
C ALA A 20 -16.29 4.81 -3.10
N VAL A 21 -15.37 3.87 -3.33
CA VAL A 21 -14.22 3.64 -2.45
C VAL A 21 -13.10 4.52 -2.96
N ASN A 22 -12.72 5.52 -2.16
CA ASN A 22 -11.58 6.37 -2.47
C ASN A 22 -10.53 6.18 -1.39
N VAL A 23 -9.28 6.08 -1.82
CA VAL A 23 -8.11 6.07 -0.93
C VAL A 23 -7.23 7.26 -1.29
N GLU A 24 -6.67 7.91 -0.27
CA GLU A 24 -5.61 8.89 -0.47
C GLU A 24 -4.33 8.11 -0.84
N SER A 25 -3.77 8.43 -1.99
CA SER A 25 -2.58 7.78 -2.51
C SER A 25 -1.43 8.77 -2.50
N GLU A 26 -0.30 8.35 -1.95
CA GLU A 26 0.93 9.14 -1.89
C GLU A 26 2.04 8.45 -2.68
N GLY A 27 2.79 9.23 -3.44
CA GLY A 27 3.89 8.74 -4.25
C GLY A 27 4.93 9.81 -4.52
N TYR A 28 5.90 9.46 -5.35
CA TYR A 28 7.01 10.34 -5.67
C TYR A 28 7.44 10.22 -7.11
N VAL A 29 7.83 11.35 -7.70
CA VAL A 29 8.50 11.39 -9.02
C VAL A 29 9.88 12.01 -8.88
N GLU A 30 10.88 11.37 -9.49
CA GLU A 30 12.23 11.91 -9.56
C GLU A 30 12.43 12.71 -10.85
N LEU A 31 12.74 14.00 -10.69
CA LEU A 31 12.98 14.93 -11.79
C LEU A 31 14.30 15.68 -11.60
N SER A 32 15.00 15.94 -12.69
CA SER A 32 16.18 16.81 -12.71
C SER A 32 15.79 18.29 -12.74
N ASP A 33 16.72 19.16 -12.32
CA ASP A 33 16.50 20.61 -12.32
C ASP A 33 16.18 21.15 -13.73
N GLU A 34 16.74 20.53 -14.78
CA GLU A 34 16.46 20.89 -16.17
C GLU A 34 15.03 20.52 -16.58
N GLU A 35 14.56 19.33 -16.18
CA GLU A 35 13.18 18.88 -16.44
C GLU A 35 12.18 19.77 -15.70
N VAL A 36 12.45 20.09 -14.43
CA VAL A 36 11.62 20.99 -13.62
C VAL A 36 11.57 22.39 -14.23
N ALA A 37 12.71 22.92 -14.69
CA ALA A 37 12.75 24.23 -15.35
C ALA A 37 11.90 24.26 -16.63
N LYS A 38 11.92 23.18 -17.44
CA LYS A 38 11.06 23.05 -18.63
C LYS A 38 9.58 23.07 -18.27
N ILE A 39 9.17 22.34 -17.22
CA ILE A 39 7.78 22.33 -16.75
C ILE A 39 7.36 23.74 -16.27
N VAL A 40 8.18 24.36 -15.43
CA VAL A 40 7.93 25.71 -14.89
C VAL A 40 7.78 26.74 -16.01
N ASP A 41 8.69 26.73 -16.98
CA ASP A 41 8.62 27.64 -18.13
C ASP A 41 7.36 27.40 -18.98
N LEU A 42 6.95 26.14 -19.15
CA LEU A 42 5.75 25.79 -19.90
C LEU A 42 4.48 26.29 -19.20
N ILE A 43 4.37 26.11 -17.88
CA ILE A 43 3.28 26.63 -17.05
C ILE A 43 3.23 28.15 -17.15
N ARG A 44 4.37 28.84 -17.03
CA ARG A 44 4.45 30.32 -17.14
C ARG A 44 4.05 30.81 -18.54
N GLN A 45 4.41 30.10 -19.59
CA GLN A 45 4.08 30.46 -20.98
C GLN A 45 2.58 30.31 -21.28
N LYS A 46 1.94 29.23 -20.81
CA LYS A 46 0.52 28.95 -21.11
C LYS A 46 -0.45 29.49 -20.06
N GLY A 47 0.00 29.69 -18.82
CA GLY A 47 -0.81 30.17 -17.71
C GLY A 47 -1.80 29.13 -17.17
N THR A 48 -1.49 27.84 -17.33
CA THR A 48 -2.31 26.70 -16.89
C THR A 48 -1.41 25.62 -16.29
N THR A 49 -1.98 24.75 -15.46
CA THR A 49 -1.33 23.55 -14.90
C THR A 49 -1.94 22.26 -15.44
N ASP A 50 -3.00 22.37 -16.25
CA ASP A 50 -3.64 21.24 -16.90
C ASP A 50 -2.67 20.59 -17.89
N ILE A 51 -2.37 19.30 -17.69
CA ILE A 51 -1.34 18.58 -18.45
C ILE A 51 -1.69 18.48 -19.94
N GLU A 52 -2.97 18.30 -20.27
CA GLU A 52 -3.43 18.22 -21.66
C GLU A 52 -3.28 19.59 -22.34
N GLU A 53 -3.72 20.66 -21.68
CA GLU A 53 -3.55 22.03 -22.17
C GLU A 53 -2.06 22.42 -22.26
N LEU A 54 -1.20 21.86 -21.41
CA LEU A 54 0.25 22.03 -21.49
C LEU A 54 0.84 21.39 -22.76
N GLU A 55 0.17 20.42 -23.36
CA GLU A 55 0.67 19.55 -24.44
C GLU A 55 2.00 18.88 -24.01
N GLN A 56 2.08 18.45 -22.75
CA GLN A 56 3.34 17.99 -22.16
C GLN A 56 3.84 16.70 -22.82
N GLU A 57 2.93 15.77 -23.14
CA GLU A 57 3.23 14.53 -23.87
C GLU A 57 3.90 14.82 -25.22
N GLU A 58 3.40 15.81 -25.98
CA GLU A 58 3.96 16.14 -27.29
C GLU A 58 5.30 16.89 -27.19
N LYS A 59 5.44 17.81 -26.23
CA LYS A 59 6.61 18.69 -26.12
C LYS A 59 7.78 18.05 -25.38
N TYR A 60 7.47 17.28 -24.34
CA TYR A 60 8.43 16.67 -23.43
C TYR A 60 7.99 15.23 -23.08
N PRO A 61 7.94 14.32 -24.07
CA PRO A 61 7.44 12.95 -23.88
C PRO A 61 8.15 12.20 -22.75
N ASP A 62 9.47 12.35 -22.63
CA ASP A 62 10.25 11.69 -21.57
C ASP A 62 9.88 12.18 -20.16
N ILE A 63 9.50 13.46 -20.02
CA ILE A 63 9.06 14.03 -18.73
C ILE A 63 7.64 13.55 -18.40
N TYR A 64 6.77 13.54 -19.41
CA TYR A 64 5.40 13.04 -19.26
C TYR A 64 5.39 11.56 -18.89
N GLU A 65 6.23 10.72 -19.51
CA GLU A 65 6.31 9.29 -19.19
C GLU A 65 6.70 9.05 -17.73
N LYS A 66 7.69 9.80 -17.20
CA LYS A 66 8.07 9.71 -15.78
C LYS A 66 6.94 10.07 -14.83
N LEU A 67 6.16 11.10 -15.17
CA LEU A 67 4.98 11.45 -14.39
C LEU A 67 3.94 10.34 -14.50
N ARG A 68 3.65 9.85 -15.71
CA ARG A 68 2.69 8.77 -15.95
C ARG A 68 3.03 7.51 -15.16
N GLU A 69 4.29 7.07 -15.21
CA GLU A 69 4.78 5.92 -14.44
C GLU A 69 4.63 6.16 -12.93
N ALA A 70 5.03 7.33 -12.43
CA ALA A 70 4.91 7.64 -10.99
C ALA A 70 3.44 7.64 -10.50
N TYR A 71 2.51 8.23 -11.26
CA TYR A 71 1.08 8.22 -10.89
C TYR A 71 0.46 6.83 -11.02
N HIS A 72 0.86 6.06 -12.04
CA HIS A 72 0.45 4.67 -12.17
C HIS A 72 0.91 3.84 -10.97
N ASP A 73 2.20 3.90 -10.63
CA ASP A 73 2.78 3.10 -9.54
C ASP A 73 2.20 3.50 -8.19
N MET A 74 1.96 4.80 -7.97
CA MET A 74 1.26 5.29 -6.79
C MET A 74 -0.15 4.69 -6.66
N ALA A 75 -0.96 4.79 -7.73
CA ALA A 75 -2.32 4.25 -7.72
C ALA A 75 -2.34 2.72 -7.57
N TYR A 76 -1.44 2.02 -8.26
CA TYR A 76 -1.31 0.57 -8.17
C TYR A 76 -0.96 0.14 -6.75
N ASN A 77 0.00 0.82 -6.12
CA ASN A 77 0.42 0.49 -4.78
C ASN A 77 -0.69 0.70 -3.75
N ALA A 78 -1.47 1.78 -3.87
CA ALA A 78 -2.58 2.07 -2.98
C ALA A 78 -3.73 1.07 -3.17
N GLU A 79 -4.09 0.74 -4.41
CA GLU A 79 -5.11 -0.25 -4.73
C GLU A 79 -4.72 -1.66 -4.25
N GLU A 80 -3.48 -2.08 -4.52
CA GLU A 80 -2.95 -3.36 -4.06
C GLU A 80 -3.03 -3.47 -2.53
N LEU A 81 -2.53 -2.46 -1.82
CA LEU A 81 -2.53 -2.47 -0.36
C LEU A 81 -3.96 -2.53 0.19
N HIS A 82 -4.89 -1.76 -0.38
CA HIS A 82 -6.29 -1.78 0.00
C HIS A 82 -6.89 -3.19 -0.13
N TRP A 83 -6.74 -3.82 -1.29
CA TRP A 83 -7.34 -5.13 -1.54
C TRP A 83 -6.70 -6.24 -0.72
N LEU A 84 -5.41 -6.14 -0.43
CA LEU A 84 -4.75 -7.06 0.49
C LEU A 84 -5.32 -6.94 1.91
N TRP A 85 -5.50 -5.72 2.43
CA TRP A 85 -6.12 -5.50 3.73
C TRP A 85 -7.57 -5.98 3.77
N GLU A 86 -8.36 -5.72 2.72
CA GLU A 86 -9.72 -6.27 2.63
C GLU A 86 -9.71 -7.80 2.61
N GLY A 87 -8.78 -8.42 1.89
CA GLY A 87 -8.61 -9.86 1.86
C GLY A 87 -8.29 -10.44 3.25
N TYR A 88 -7.39 -9.81 3.98
CA TYR A 88 -7.03 -10.17 5.35
C TYR A 88 -8.23 -10.03 6.30
N ASN A 89 -8.84 -8.83 6.37
CA ASN A 89 -9.90 -8.50 7.31
C ASN A 89 -11.19 -9.33 7.10
N ASN A 90 -11.41 -9.84 5.89
CA ASN A 90 -12.56 -10.68 5.57
C ASN A 90 -12.22 -12.19 5.57
N GLY A 91 -10.98 -12.57 5.89
CA GLY A 91 -10.55 -13.97 5.95
C GLY A 91 -10.54 -14.68 4.60
N TYR A 92 -10.23 -13.98 3.51
CA TYR A 92 -10.18 -14.53 2.16
C TYR A 92 -8.88 -15.26 1.84
N PHE A 93 -7.84 -15.07 2.65
CA PHE A 93 -6.56 -15.72 2.47
C PHE A 93 -6.60 -17.16 2.98
N GLU A 94 -6.21 -18.11 2.12
CA GLU A 94 -6.06 -19.52 2.48
C GLU A 94 -4.59 -19.81 2.80
N TYR A 95 -4.23 -19.78 4.08
CA TYR A 95 -2.88 -20.08 4.59
C TYR A 95 -2.92 -21.17 5.68
N ASP A 96 -1.80 -21.86 5.86
CA ASP A 96 -1.62 -22.86 6.92
C ASP A 96 -1.26 -22.14 8.23
N THR A 97 -2.17 -22.16 9.20
CA THR A 97 -1.99 -21.48 10.49
C THR A 97 -0.82 -22.05 11.29
N ASP A 98 -0.56 -23.36 11.23
CA ASP A 98 0.54 -23.99 11.97
C ASP A 98 1.89 -23.59 11.39
N GLU A 99 2.00 -23.57 10.05
CA GLU A 99 3.21 -23.13 9.36
C GLU A 99 3.48 -21.64 9.63
N LEU A 100 2.45 -20.80 9.57
CA LEU A 100 2.57 -19.36 9.84
C LEU A 100 2.95 -19.09 11.29
N MET A 101 2.33 -19.79 12.24
CA MET A 101 2.63 -19.66 13.66
C MET A 101 4.08 -20.06 13.94
N ALA A 102 4.54 -21.19 13.41
CA ALA A 102 5.93 -21.63 13.55
C ALA A 102 6.92 -20.60 12.97
N TYR A 103 6.62 -20.01 11.81
CA TYR A 103 7.44 -18.93 11.25
C TYR A 103 7.48 -17.71 12.18
N CYS A 104 6.34 -17.31 12.75
CA CYS A 104 6.23 -16.15 13.62
C CYS A 104 6.92 -16.33 14.98
N GLU A 105 6.94 -17.55 15.52
CA GLU A 105 7.71 -17.89 16.73
C GLU A 105 9.21 -17.69 16.51
N GLU A 106 9.72 -18.06 15.33
CA GLU A 106 11.15 -17.96 15.02
C GLU A 106 11.58 -16.55 14.58
N ASN A 107 10.73 -15.83 13.84
CA ASN A 107 11.14 -14.64 13.09
C ASN A 107 10.42 -13.35 13.50
N CYS A 108 9.19 -13.43 14.00
CA CYS A 108 8.33 -12.27 14.21
C CYS A 108 8.14 -11.92 15.69
N GLY A 109 8.58 -12.79 16.60
CA GLY A 109 8.54 -12.56 18.04
C GLY A 109 7.25 -12.99 18.72
N PHE A 110 6.42 -13.82 18.07
CA PHE A 110 5.32 -14.48 18.75
C PHE A 110 5.87 -15.40 19.85
N ASN A 111 5.26 -15.38 21.03
CA ASN A 111 5.58 -16.28 22.13
C ASN A 111 4.32 -16.56 22.93
N PHE A 112 4.00 -17.84 23.08
CA PHE A 112 2.88 -18.30 23.88
C PHE A 112 3.39 -18.84 25.21
N GLU A 113 3.03 -18.16 26.30
CA GLU A 113 3.33 -18.59 27.67
C GLU A 113 2.06 -19.15 28.32
N PHE A 114 2.14 -20.36 28.88
CA PHE A 114 1.02 -21.02 29.56
C PHE A 114 1.49 -21.70 30.85
N ASP A 115 0.54 -21.94 31.77
CA ASP A 115 0.75 -22.77 32.96
C ASP A 115 0.16 -24.16 32.71
N GLU A 116 0.99 -25.21 32.80
CA GLU A 116 0.57 -26.60 32.57
C GLU A 116 -0.53 -27.04 33.56
N GLU A 117 -0.58 -26.45 34.76
CA GLU A 117 -1.62 -26.74 35.76
C GLU A 117 -3.03 -26.34 35.28
N ASP A 118 -3.15 -25.32 34.42
CA ASP A 118 -4.44 -24.85 33.90
C ASP A 118 -5.04 -25.82 32.86
N TYR A 119 -4.20 -26.66 32.24
CA TYR A 119 -4.58 -27.62 31.19
C TYR A 119 -4.48 -29.08 31.65
N THR A 120 -4.23 -29.34 32.93
CA THR A 120 -4.13 -30.70 33.46
C THR A 120 -5.40 -31.09 34.20
N GLU A 121 -6.19 -32.02 33.65
CA GLU A 121 -7.35 -32.63 34.32
C GLU A 121 -7.07 -34.10 34.63
N ASP A 122 -7.35 -34.53 35.87
CA ASP A 122 -7.11 -35.90 36.33
C ASP A 122 -5.67 -36.45 36.14
N GLY A 123 -4.69 -35.55 35.98
CA GLY A 123 -3.28 -35.89 35.79
C GLY A 123 -2.90 -36.19 34.33
N GLU A 124 -3.77 -35.88 33.38
CA GLU A 124 -3.50 -35.89 31.94
C GLU A 124 -3.61 -34.46 31.39
N LEU A 125 -2.76 -34.12 30.42
CA LEU A 125 -2.76 -32.82 29.76
C LEU A 125 -3.86 -32.81 28.68
N ASP A 126 -4.70 -31.79 28.70
CA ASP A 126 -5.65 -31.49 27.62
C ASP A 126 -4.91 -30.73 26.50
N GLU A 127 -4.29 -31.51 25.61
CA GLU A 127 -3.55 -30.98 24.45
C GLU A 127 -4.47 -30.22 23.48
N ASP A 128 -5.74 -30.64 23.34
CA ASP A 128 -6.71 -30.01 22.45
C ASP A 128 -7.07 -28.60 22.96
N ALA A 129 -7.33 -28.45 24.26
CA ALA A 129 -7.61 -27.14 24.87
C ALA A 129 -6.39 -26.19 24.81
N LEU A 130 -5.18 -26.72 25.00
CA LEU A 130 -3.96 -25.94 24.88
C LEU A 130 -3.72 -25.44 23.45
N GLU A 131 -3.99 -26.28 22.45
CA GLU A 131 -3.86 -25.92 21.03
C GLU A 131 -4.90 -24.87 20.61
N GLU A 132 -6.14 -24.97 21.10
CA GLU A 132 -7.20 -23.98 20.88
C GLU A 132 -6.79 -22.61 21.45
N ASP A 133 -6.37 -22.54 22.71
CA ASP A 133 -5.95 -21.30 23.36
C ASP A 133 -4.70 -20.67 22.71
N LYS A 134 -3.74 -21.51 22.30
CA LYS A 134 -2.55 -21.05 21.56
C LYS A 134 -2.93 -20.42 20.22
N THR A 135 -3.88 -21.03 19.51
CA THR A 135 -4.35 -20.55 18.21
C THR A 135 -5.12 -19.23 18.35
N GLU A 136 -5.97 -19.10 19.38
CA GLU A 136 -6.66 -17.83 19.67
C GLU A 136 -5.65 -16.72 19.99
N ALA A 137 -4.70 -16.99 20.89
CA ALA A 137 -3.64 -16.04 21.24
C ALA A 137 -2.76 -15.64 20.04
N PHE A 138 -2.51 -16.58 19.12
CA PHE A 138 -1.78 -16.30 17.88
C PHE A 138 -2.56 -15.35 16.96
N ASN A 139 -3.86 -15.59 16.74
CA ASN A 139 -4.67 -14.73 15.88
C ASN A 139 -4.79 -13.31 16.43
N ASP A 140 -5.00 -13.16 17.74
CA ASP A 140 -5.03 -11.85 18.40
C ASP A 140 -3.68 -11.11 18.25
N TRP A 141 -2.57 -11.83 18.43
CA TRP A 141 -1.23 -11.26 18.24
C TRP A 141 -0.95 -10.91 16.77
N LEU A 142 -1.42 -11.72 15.82
CA LEU A 142 -1.18 -11.54 14.40
C LEU A 142 -1.80 -10.24 13.89
N ASP A 143 -3.03 -9.93 14.32
CA ASP A 143 -3.70 -8.66 13.99
C ASP A 143 -2.86 -7.45 14.43
N ASP A 144 -2.38 -7.46 15.67
CA ASP A 144 -1.53 -6.39 16.21
C ASP A 144 -0.17 -6.32 15.49
N TYR A 145 0.41 -7.48 15.15
CA TYR A 145 1.68 -7.56 14.45
C TYR A 145 1.59 -6.95 13.05
N VAL A 146 0.65 -7.39 12.23
CA VAL A 146 0.49 -6.93 10.85
C VAL A 146 0.10 -5.44 10.84
N ALA A 147 -0.74 -4.98 11.76
CA ALA A 147 -1.08 -3.55 11.88
C ALA A 147 0.11 -2.67 12.30
N GLY A 148 1.17 -3.27 12.87
CA GLY A 148 2.40 -2.58 13.25
C GLY A 148 3.47 -2.51 12.17
N LEU A 149 3.29 -3.19 11.03
CA LEU A 149 4.25 -3.23 9.92
C LEU A 149 4.12 -1.98 9.03
N GLU A 150 5.20 -1.60 8.34
CA GLU A 150 5.10 -0.61 7.25
C GLU A 150 4.40 -1.24 6.03
N ASP A 151 3.73 -0.42 5.20
CA ASP A 151 2.94 -0.89 4.05
C ASP A 151 3.68 -1.87 3.14
N SER A 152 4.97 -1.64 2.87
CA SER A 152 5.78 -2.57 2.07
C SER A 152 6.01 -3.90 2.77
N GLU A 153 6.20 -3.88 4.10
CA GLU A 153 6.40 -5.09 4.91
C GLU A 153 5.09 -5.88 5.03
N VAL A 154 3.95 -5.19 5.13
CA VAL A 154 2.61 -5.80 5.08
C VAL A 154 2.41 -6.56 3.78
N LYS A 155 2.68 -5.92 2.64
CA LYS A 155 2.57 -6.57 1.31
C LYS A 155 3.43 -7.82 1.23
N ASP A 156 4.70 -7.68 1.59
CA ASP A 156 5.65 -8.80 1.57
C ASP A 156 5.19 -9.93 2.48
N PHE A 157 4.67 -9.61 3.68
CA PHE A 157 4.17 -10.60 4.61
C PHE A 157 2.96 -11.35 4.05
N PHE A 158 1.98 -10.61 3.50
CA PHE A 158 0.78 -11.21 2.93
C PHE A 158 1.07 -12.14 1.74
N TYR A 159 1.92 -11.72 0.82
CA TYR A 159 2.29 -12.55 -0.33
C TYR A 159 3.11 -13.78 0.07
N ASN A 160 4.09 -13.63 0.96
CA ASN A 160 5.06 -14.69 1.25
C ASN A 160 4.58 -15.67 2.34
N HIS A 161 3.71 -15.23 3.25
CA HIS A 161 3.35 -16.00 4.44
C HIS A 161 1.85 -16.25 4.59
N MET A 162 0.99 -15.45 3.93
CA MET A 162 -0.46 -15.61 4.00
C MET A 162 -1.07 -16.08 2.68
N ASN A 163 -0.25 -16.45 1.70
CA ASN A 163 -0.69 -16.95 0.39
C ASN A 163 -1.70 -16.00 -0.29
N ALA A 164 -1.52 -14.69 -0.10
CA ALA A 164 -2.33 -13.70 -0.79
C ALA A 164 -2.10 -13.81 -2.30
N GLY A 165 -3.17 -13.97 -3.07
CA GLY A 165 -3.13 -14.01 -4.53
C GLY A 165 -3.95 -12.87 -5.09
N LEU A 166 -3.30 -11.73 -5.37
CA LEU A 166 -3.93 -10.57 -5.97
C LEU A 166 -3.42 -10.39 -7.41
N GLU A 167 -4.35 -10.29 -8.35
CA GLU A 167 -4.07 -9.92 -9.74
C GLU A 167 -4.87 -8.65 -10.06
N LEU A 168 -4.18 -7.51 -10.14
CA LEU A 168 -4.78 -6.25 -10.59
C LEU A 168 -4.70 -6.18 -12.13
N GLU A 169 -5.86 -6.15 -12.79
CA GLU A 169 -5.95 -6.14 -14.26
C GLU A 169 -5.79 -4.73 -14.86
N ASP A 170 -6.45 -3.72 -14.29
CA ASP A 170 -6.41 -2.32 -14.73
C ASP A 170 -6.52 -1.39 -13.51
N VAL A 171 -5.66 -0.37 -13.43
CA VAL A 171 -5.67 0.65 -12.36
C VAL A 171 -6.03 2.02 -12.96
N GLU A 172 -6.97 2.72 -12.34
CA GLU A 172 -7.39 4.06 -12.76
C GLU A 172 -6.54 5.15 -12.10
N TYR A 173 -6.00 6.07 -12.90
CA TYR A 173 -5.20 7.20 -12.41
C TYR A 173 -5.27 8.41 -13.36
N SER A 174 -5.07 9.61 -12.81
CA SER A 174 -4.85 10.85 -13.55
C SER A 174 -3.42 11.35 -13.33
N VAL A 175 -2.81 11.91 -14.38
CA VAL A 175 -1.48 12.53 -14.29
C VAL A 175 -1.65 14.02 -14.03
N GLU A 176 -0.97 14.54 -13.02
CA GLU A 176 -0.99 15.97 -12.67
C GLU A 176 0.43 16.52 -12.44
N ILE A 177 0.60 17.84 -12.50
CA ILE A 177 1.86 18.48 -12.15
C ILE A 177 2.04 18.47 -10.62
N PRO A 178 3.17 17.97 -10.09
CA PRO A 178 3.43 18.01 -8.65
C PRO A 178 3.27 19.41 -8.06
N GLU A 179 2.57 19.53 -6.93
CA GLU A 179 2.19 20.82 -6.32
C GLU A 179 3.42 21.69 -6.02
N ALA A 180 4.52 21.08 -5.61
CA ALA A 180 5.79 21.76 -5.38
C ALA A 180 6.35 22.45 -6.65
N ILE A 181 6.15 21.86 -7.84
CA ILE A 181 6.56 22.47 -9.11
C ILE A 181 5.62 23.61 -9.50
N ILE A 182 4.32 23.47 -9.26
CA ILE A 182 3.34 24.56 -9.45
C ILE A 182 3.75 25.78 -8.61
N LYS A 183 4.06 25.57 -7.32
CA LYS A 183 4.56 26.62 -6.40
C LYS A 183 5.84 27.28 -6.89
N LEU A 184 6.70 26.58 -7.63
CA LEU A 184 7.89 27.18 -8.26
C LEU A 184 7.52 28.10 -9.43
N ALA A 185 6.54 27.70 -10.24
CA ALA A 185 6.08 28.51 -11.38
C ALA A 185 5.41 29.83 -10.94
N GLU A 186 4.70 29.81 -9.81
CA GLU A 186 4.02 30.99 -9.25
C GLU A 186 4.95 32.00 -8.58
N LYS A 187 6.16 31.58 -8.16
CA LYS A 187 7.15 32.51 -7.62
C LYS A 187 7.56 33.49 -8.73
N LYS A 188 7.34 34.79 -8.48
CA LYS A 188 7.86 35.87 -9.32
C LYS A 188 9.36 35.99 -9.09
N ASP A 189 10.11 36.09 -10.18
CA ASP A 189 11.56 36.33 -10.19
C ASP A 189 11.93 37.63 -9.44
#